data_AF-A0A422NZC3-F1
#
_entry.id   AF-A0A422NZC3-F1
#
_cell.length_a   1.000
_cell.length_b   1.000
_cell.length_c   1.000
_cell.angle_alpha   90.00
_cell.angle_beta   90.00
_cell.angle_gamma   90.00
#
_symmetry.space_group_name_H-M   'P 1'
#
loop_
_entity.id
_entity.type
_entity.pdbx_description
1 polymer ?
#
loop_
_entity_poly.entity_id
_entity_poly.type
_entity_poly.pdbx_seq_one_letter_code
_entity_poly.pdbx_strand_id
1 'polypeptide(L)'
;MKRLSHLSILSVRGSLQCSRRYNLLEHKTKGSMFMKHLDLYARRDPQLAPYLLREVDIEYKRKCRKVSFCIWMCIFTVVTAFQIRMQGDQLHYLRLYADCVRAEQDAKDEDEIRRRKTFVAVANLVRDAFDRDQKWHKSDQEKALKVL
;
A
#
# COMPACT_ATOMS: atom_id res chain seq x y z
N MET A 1 26.83 -9.99 -4.78
CA MET A 1 26.24 -11.07 -3.95
C MET A 1 24.84 -10.67 -3.52
N LYS A 2 23.88 -11.55 -3.83
CA LYS A 2 22.51 -11.71 -3.27
C LYS A 2 21.55 -10.48 -3.31
N ARG A 3 20.80 -10.41 -4.42
CA ARG A 3 19.52 -9.70 -4.56
C ARG A 3 18.53 -10.20 -3.50
N LEU A 4 18.13 -9.33 -2.57
CA LEU A 4 16.96 -9.54 -1.70
C LEU A 4 15.70 -9.06 -2.42
N SER A 5 15.40 -9.70 -3.55
CA SER A 5 14.07 -9.67 -4.18
C SER A 5 13.24 -10.80 -3.58
N HIS A 6 12.84 -10.62 -2.32
CA HIS A 6 11.94 -11.52 -1.60
C HIS A 6 11.13 -10.72 -0.57
N LEU A 7 10.30 -9.79 -1.06
CA LEU A 7 9.09 -9.43 -0.31
C LEU A 7 7.90 -10.01 -1.08
N SER A 8 7.68 -11.29 -0.79
CA SER A 8 6.40 -11.98 -0.74
C SER A 8 5.26 -11.22 -1.41
N ILE A 9 5.07 -11.51 -2.70
CA ILE A 9 3.75 -11.59 -3.30
C ILE A 9 2.95 -12.47 -2.34
N LEU A 10 2.12 -11.84 -1.52
CA LEU A 10 1.10 -12.52 -0.75
C LEU A 10 0.14 -13.10 -1.80
N SER A 11 0.51 -14.27 -2.32
CA SER A 11 -0.37 -15.11 -3.11
C SER A 11 -1.43 -15.58 -2.13
N VAL A 12 -2.45 -14.75 -1.92
CA VAL A 12 -3.73 -15.15 -1.36
C VAL A 12 -4.45 -15.95 -2.45
N ARG A 13 -3.82 -17.03 -2.93
CA ARG A 13 -4.49 -18.20 -3.49
C ARG A 13 -5.02 -19.06 -2.36
N GLY A 14 -5.65 -18.42 -1.40
CA GLY A 14 -6.66 -19.01 -0.56
C GLY A 14 -7.94 -18.34 -0.95
N SER A 15 -8.44 -18.60 -2.17
CA SER A 15 -9.87 -18.51 -2.35
C SER A 15 -10.43 -19.39 -1.25
N LEU A 16 -11.08 -18.78 -0.27
CA LEU A 16 -11.96 -19.49 0.63
C LEU A 16 -13.08 -20.04 -0.26
N GLN A 17 -12.78 -21.10 -0.99
CA GLN A 17 -13.75 -22.10 -1.37
C GLN A 17 -14.19 -22.80 -0.08
N CYS A 18 -14.78 -22.03 0.82
CA CYS A 18 -15.88 -22.50 1.63
C CYS A 18 -17.05 -22.73 0.68
N SER A 19 -16.90 -23.68 -0.25
CA SER A 19 -18.00 -24.52 -0.67
C SER A 19 -18.30 -25.43 0.52
N ARG A 20 -18.68 -24.82 1.65
CA ARG A 20 -19.38 -25.53 2.70
C ARG A 20 -20.73 -25.77 2.05
N ARG A 21 -20.86 -26.93 1.39
CA ARG A 21 -22.16 -27.54 1.18
C ARG A 21 -22.75 -27.60 2.59
N TYR A 22 -23.58 -26.60 2.92
CA TYR A 22 -24.50 -26.73 4.03
C TYR A 22 -25.31 -27.96 3.65
N ASN A 23 -24.97 -29.11 4.25
CA ASN A 23 -25.76 -30.30 4.13
C ASN A 23 -27.18 -29.87 4.41
N LEU A 24 -28.03 -30.03 3.40
CA LEU A 24 -29.27 -29.32 3.17
C LEU A 24 -30.37 -29.68 4.18
N LEU A 25 -30.01 -30.31 5.30
CA LEU A 25 -30.89 -31.02 6.22
C LEU A 25 -30.37 -31.05 7.67
N GLU A 26 -29.49 -30.14 8.10
CA GLU A 26 -29.49 -29.80 9.54
C GLU A 26 -30.73 -28.94 9.83
N HIS A 27 -31.89 -29.61 9.80
CA HIS A 27 -33.21 -29.07 10.09
C HIS A 27 -33.28 -28.63 11.56
N LYS A 28 -32.72 -27.45 11.89
CA LYS A 28 -33.19 -26.68 13.05
C LYS A 28 -34.57 -26.04 12.81
N THR A 29 -35.15 -26.24 11.63
CA THR A 29 -36.49 -25.76 11.26
C THR A 29 -37.58 -26.83 11.37
N LYS A 30 -37.25 -28.11 11.65
CA LYS A 30 -38.25 -29.15 11.96
C LYS A 30 -39.01 -28.72 13.22
N GLY A 31 -40.18 -28.11 13.04
CA GLY A 31 -41.01 -27.55 14.11
C GLY A 31 -41.32 -26.06 14.01
N SER A 32 -40.74 -25.32 13.05
CA SER A 32 -41.14 -23.93 12.80
C SER A 32 -42.59 -23.89 12.30
N MET A 33 -43.34 -22.85 12.69
CA MET A 33 -44.77 -22.72 12.34
C MET A 33 -44.99 -22.78 10.82
N PHE A 34 -44.06 -22.20 10.05
CA PHE A 34 -44.06 -22.23 8.58
C PHE A 34 -43.90 -23.66 8.02
N MET A 35 -43.00 -24.48 8.56
CA MET A 35 -42.86 -25.88 8.11
C MET A 35 -44.08 -26.73 8.48
N LYS A 36 -44.71 -26.49 9.63
CA LYS A 36 -45.95 -27.19 10.02
C LYS A 36 -47.10 -26.90 9.07
N HIS A 37 -47.27 -25.65 8.66
CA HIS A 37 -48.27 -25.28 7.65
C HIS A 37 -47.95 -25.92 6.30
N LEU A 38 -46.68 -25.92 5.90
CA LEU A 38 -46.25 -26.52 4.64
C LEU A 38 -46.44 -28.04 4.62
N ASP A 39 -46.19 -28.72 5.74
CA ASP A 39 -46.48 -30.15 5.92
C ASP A 39 -48.00 -30.43 5.85
N LEU A 40 -48.83 -29.53 6.38
CA LEU A 40 -50.28 -29.63 6.31
C LEU A 40 -50.80 -29.46 4.87
N TYR A 41 -50.26 -28.50 4.13
CA TYR A 41 -50.58 -28.29 2.71
C TYR A 41 -50.05 -29.44 1.86
N ALA A 42 -48.88 -29.99 2.18
CA ALA A 42 -48.31 -31.12 1.47
C ALA A 42 -49.12 -32.41 1.65
N ARG A 43 -49.79 -32.57 2.80
CA ARG A 43 -50.71 -33.70 3.04
C ARG A 43 -52.06 -33.51 2.35
N ARG A 44 -52.52 -32.28 2.14
CA ARG A 44 -53.77 -31.98 1.42
C ARG A 44 -53.62 -32.09 -0.09
N ASP A 45 -52.54 -31.53 -0.64
CA ASP A 45 -52.22 -31.56 -2.07
C ASP A 45 -50.77 -32.01 -2.27
N PRO A 46 -50.52 -33.33 -2.38
CA PRO A 46 -49.17 -33.87 -2.47
C PRO A 46 -48.44 -33.45 -3.76
N GLN A 47 -49.18 -33.06 -4.79
CA GLN A 47 -48.62 -32.55 -6.05
C GLN A 47 -48.08 -31.13 -5.94
N LEU A 48 -48.60 -30.31 -5.00
CA LEU A 48 -48.22 -28.90 -4.83
C LEU A 48 -47.07 -28.72 -3.82
N ALA A 49 -46.93 -29.65 -2.87
CA ALA A 49 -45.86 -29.72 -1.88
C ALA A 49 -44.43 -29.46 -2.41
N PRO A 50 -43.97 -30.13 -3.50
CA PRO A 50 -42.60 -29.93 -3.99
C PRO A 50 -42.35 -28.52 -4.53
N TYR A 51 -43.37 -27.84 -5.07
CA TYR A 51 -43.23 -26.47 -5.59
C TYR A 51 -43.09 -25.46 -4.45
N LEU A 52 -43.93 -25.58 -3.41
CA LEU A 52 -43.87 -24.72 -2.23
C LEU A 52 -42.56 -24.88 -1.45
N LEU A 53 -42.08 -26.12 -1.29
CA LEU A 53 -40.79 -26.39 -0.66
C LEU A 53 -39.64 -25.75 -1.45
N ARG A 54 -39.72 -25.80 -2.79
CA ARG A 54 -38.71 -25.22 -3.67
C ARG A 54 -38.69 -23.70 -3.61
N GLU A 55 -39.85 -23.05 -3.53
CA GLU A 55 -39.94 -21.59 -3.39
C GLU A 55 -39.32 -21.10 -2.09
N VAL A 56 -39.64 -21.75 -0.97
CA VAL A 56 -39.07 -21.43 0.35
C VAL A 56 -37.54 -21.62 0.35
N ASP A 57 -37.04 -22.71 -0.26
CA ASP A 57 -35.60 -22.94 -0.39
C ASP A 57 -34.91 -21.88 -1.26
N ILE A 58 -35.53 -21.47 -2.37
CA ILE A 58 -35.02 -20.39 -3.22
C ILE A 58 -34.94 -19.08 -2.45
N GLU A 59 -35.99 -18.74 -1.68
CA GLU A 59 -36.03 -17.51 -0.91
C GLU A 59 -35.00 -17.51 0.23
N TYR A 60 -34.86 -18.64 0.93
CA TYR A 60 -33.84 -18.83 1.97
C TYR A 60 -32.42 -18.68 1.40
N LYS A 61 -32.13 -19.33 0.26
CA LYS A 61 -30.86 -19.20 -0.44
C LYS A 61 -30.58 -17.76 -0.88
N ARG A 62 -31.58 -17.02 -1.36
CA ARG A 62 -31.44 -15.60 -1.72
C ARG A 62 -31.11 -14.74 -0.50
N LYS A 63 -31.80 -14.92 0.63
CA LYS A 63 -31.52 -14.20 1.88
C LYS A 63 -30.12 -14.51 2.41
N CYS A 64 -29.71 -15.78 2.43
CA CYS A 64 -28.35 -16.17 2.85
C CYS A 64 -27.25 -15.57 1.95
N ARG A 65 -27.47 -15.50 0.63
CA ARG A 65 -26.54 -14.83 -0.29
C ARG A 65 -26.40 -13.34 0.01
N LYS A 66 -27.49 -12.64 0.35
CA LYS A 66 -27.45 -11.22 0.74
C LYS A 66 -26.64 -11.01 2.02
N VAL A 67 -26.85 -11.85 3.04
CA VAL A 67 -26.07 -11.79 4.29
C VAL A 67 -24.59 -12.06 4.05
N SER A 68 -24.27 -13.10 3.26
CA SER A 68 -22.90 -13.41 2.87
C SER A 68 -22.24 -12.25 2.12
N PHE A 69 -22.97 -11.61 1.20
CA PHE A 69 -22.49 -10.42 0.49
C PHE A 69 -22.22 -9.25 1.45
N CYS A 70 -23.12 -8.97 2.40
CA CYS A 70 -22.91 -7.91 3.39
C CYS A 70 -21.66 -8.17 4.24
N ILE A 71 -21.45 -9.40 4.71
CA ILE A 71 -20.25 -9.77 5.46
C ILE A 71 -18.99 -9.56 4.60
N TRP A 72 -19.02 -9.99 3.33
CA TRP A 72 -17.93 -9.78 2.40
C TRP A 72 -17.61 -8.30 2.19
N MET A 73 -18.64 -7.46 2.03
CA MET A 73 -18.48 -6.02 1.90
C MET A 73 -17.85 -5.42 3.17
N CYS A 74 -18.27 -5.83 4.37
CA CYS A 74 -17.66 -5.38 5.62
C CYS A 74 -16.18 -5.78 5.73
N ILE A 75 -15.83 -7.01 5.35
CA ILE A 75 -14.43 -7.45 5.35
C ILE A 75 -13.63 -6.62 4.34
N PHE A 76 -14.16 -6.43 3.13
CA PHE A 76 -13.51 -5.64 2.09
C PHE A 76 -13.28 -4.18 2.52
N THR A 77 -14.26 -3.53 3.15
CA THR A 77 -14.11 -2.16 3.63
C THR A 77 -13.07 -2.04 4.74
N VAL A 78 -13.04 -2.98 5.68
CA VAL A 78 -12.02 -3.00 6.75
C VAL A 78 -10.62 -3.17 6.17
N VAL A 79 -10.45 -4.11 5.24
CA VAL A 79 -9.15 -4.36 4.59
C VAL A 79 -8.70 -3.15 3.78
N THR A 80 -9.58 -2.54 2.99
CA THR A 80 -9.23 -1.36 2.19
C THR A 80 -8.94 -0.15 3.06
N ALA A 81 -9.71 0.10 4.12
CA ALA A 81 -9.41 1.17 5.09
C ALA A 81 -8.05 0.99 5.76
N PHE A 82 -7.69 -0.25 6.12
CA PHE A 82 -6.37 -0.55 6.69
C PHE A 82 -5.24 -0.34 5.67
N GLN A 83 -5.43 -0.78 4.42
CA GLN A 83 -4.44 -0.55 3.35
C GLN A 83 -4.22 0.94 3.09
N ILE A 84 -5.30 1.74 3.02
CA ILE A 84 -5.21 3.19 2.82
C ILE A 84 -4.44 3.85 3.97
N ARG A 85 -4.70 3.44 5.21
CA ARG A 85 -3.97 3.94 6.38
C ARG A 85 -2.47 3.63 6.30
N MET A 86 -2.12 2.39 5.97
CA MET A 86 -0.72 1.96 5.80
C MET A 86 -0.02 2.69 4.65
N GLN A 87 -0.72 2.94 3.54
CA GLN A 87 -0.18 3.72 2.42
C GLN A 87 0.05 5.19 2.81
N GLY A 88 -0.82 5.77 3.64
CA GLY A 88 -0.62 7.11 4.20
C GLY A 88 0.65 7.19 5.04
N ASP A 89 0.88 6.22 5.93
CA ASP A 89 2.08 6.16 6.76
C ASP A 89 3.34 5.97 5.91
N GLN A 90 3.30 5.08 4.91
CA GLN A 90 4.42 4.89 3.97
C GLN A 90 4.76 6.16 3.18
N LEU A 91 3.74 6.91 2.73
CA LEU A 91 3.94 8.16 2.02
C LEU A 91 4.63 9.22 2.90
N HIS A 92 4.28 9.27 4.19
CA HIS A 92 4.91 10.17 5.15
C HIS A 92 6.41 9.87 5.32
N TYR A 93 6.79 8.60 5.51
CA TYR A 93 8.20 8.21 5.60
C TYR A 93 8.96 8.48 4.29
N LEU A 94 8.34 8.26 3.14
CA LEU A 94 8.97 8.51 1.84
C LEU A 94 9.25 10.01 1.63
N ARG A 95 8.36 10.89 2.10
CA ARG A 95 8.57 12.35 2.07
C ARG A 95 9.74 12.79 2.94
N LEU A 96 9.78 12.31 4.19
CA LEU A 96 10.91 12.56 5.10
C LEU A 96 12.25 12.13 4.48
N TYR A 97 12.28 10.93 3.88
CA TYR A 97 13.47 10.45 3.19
C TYR A 97 13.85 11.36 2.01
N ALA A 98 12.89 11.77 1.19
CA ALA A 98 13.13 12.66 0.07
C ALA A 98 13.66 14.03 0.52
N ASP A 99 13.16 14.57 1.63
CA ASP A 99 13.62 15.84 2.20
C ASP A 99 15.05 15.72 2.74
N CYS A 100 15.40 14.62 3.42
CA CYS A 100 16.78 14.35 3.83
C CYS A 100 17.73 14.24 2.65
N VAL A 101 17.34 13.52 1.59
CA VAL A 101 18.17 13.37 0.38
C VAL A 101 18.38 14.71 -0.32
N ARG A 102 17.34 15.55 -0.41
CA ARG A 102 17.48 16.90 -0.96
C ARG A 102 18.43 17.75 -0.14
N ALA A 103 18.29 17.77 1.18
CA ALA A 103 19.18 18.53 2.05
C ALA A 103 20.65 18.07 1.92
N GLU A 104 20.89 16.77 1.74
CA GLU A 104 22.23 16.23 1.50
C GLU A 104 22.78 16.64 0.12
N GLN A 105 21.93 16.67 -0.91
CA GLN A 105 22.31 17.14 -2.25
C GLN A 105 22.62 18.64 -2.24
N ASP A 106 21.76 19.46 -1.64
CA ASP A 106 21.97 20.91 -1.53
C ASP A 106 23.27 21.22 -0.78
N ALA A 107 23.59 20.46 0.29
CA ALA A 107 24.86 20.61 1.00
C ALA A 107 26.08 20.28 0.13
N LYS A 108 25.99 19.21 -0.68
CA LYS A 108 27.06 18.83 -1.62
C LYS A 108 27.25 19.88 -2.71
N ASP A 109 26.15 20.41 -3.25
CA ASP A 109 26.19 21.44 -4.28
C ASP A 109 26.80 22.74 -3.74
N GLU A 110 26.44 23.16 -2.52
CA GLU A 110 27.05 24.31 -1.84
C GLU A 110 28.56 24.11 -1.61
N ASP A 111 28.98 22.93 -1.15
CA ASP A 111 30.39 22.60 -0.99
C ASP A 111 31.14 22.63 -2.33
N GLU A 112 30.52 22.13 -3.40
CA GLU A 112 31.10 22.16 -4.74
C GLU A 112 31.21 23.59 -5.27
N ILE A 113 30.18 24.43 -5.08
CA ILE A 113 30.20 25.85 -5.43
C ILE A 113 31.30 26.58 -4.67
N ARG A 114 31.46 26.32 -3.37
CA ARG A 114 32.54 26.89 -2.56
C ARG A 114 33.91 26.49 -3.13
N ARG A 115 34.13 25.20 -3.41
CA ARG A 115 35.39 24.72 -4.02
C ARG A 115 35.69 25.35 -5.37
N ARG A 116 34.67 25.53 -6.22
CA ARG A 116 34.84 26.21 -7.51
C ARG A 116 35.19 27.68 -7.33
N LYS A 117 34.56 28.39 -6.38
CA LYS A 117 34.87 29.78 -6.06
C LYS A 117 36.30 29.95 -5.55
N THR A 118 36.75 29.10 -4.62
CA THR A 118 38.13 29.15 -4.11
C THR A 118 39.14 28.84 -5.22
N PHE A 119 38.87 27.84 -6.06
CA PHE A 119 39.72 27.54 -7.22
C PHE A 119 39.84 28.70 -8.20
N VAL A 120 38.72 29.33 -8.58
CA VAL A 120 38.73 30.49 -9.49
C VAL A 120 39.47 31.67 -8.88
N ALA A 121 39.30 31.92 -7.58
CA ALA A 121 40.00 33.00 -6.89
C ALA A 121 41.52 32.76 -6.81
N VAL A 122 41.97 31.52 -6.58
CA VAL A 122 43.38 31.13 -6.66
C VAL A 122 43.91 31.26 -8.09
N ALA A 123 43.15 30.81 -9.10
CA ALA A 123 43.55 30.92 -10.50
C ALA A 123 43.71 32.37 -10.96
N ASN A 124 42.82 33.27 -10.51
CA ASN A 124 42.94 34.70 -10.77
C ASN A 124 44.17 35.32 -10.11
N LEU A 125 44.50 34.93 -8.86
CA LEU A 125 45.75 35.34 -8.20
C LEU A 125 46.98 34.91 -8.98
N VAL A 126 46.98 33.67 -9.51
CA VAL A 126 48.07 33.15 -10.34
C VAL A 126 48.18 33.90 -11.67
N ARG A 127 47.05 34.16 -12.33
CA ARG A 127 47.01 34.93 -13.57
C ARG A 127 47.51 36.36 -13.37
N ASP A 128 47.05 37.05 -12.32
CA ASP A 128 47.48 38.41 -12.00
C ASP A 128 48.98 38.50 -11.68
N ALA A 129 49.55 37.46 -11.06
CA ALA A 129 50.99 37.38 -10.82
C ALA A 129 51.79 37.17 -12.13
N PHE A 130 51.24 36.38 -13.05
CA PHE A 130 51.83 36.10 -14.36
C PHE A 130 51.76 37.33 -15.30
N ASP A 131 50.63 38.02 -15.37
CA ASP A 131 50.43 39.23 -16.19
C ASP A 131 51.33 40.40 -15.74
N ARG A 132 51.83 40.38 -14.50
CA ARG A 132 52.75 41.37 -13.94
C ARG A 132 54.24 41.00 -14.13
N ASP A 133 54.56 39.88 -14.78
CA ASP A 133 55.92 39.32 -14.88
C ASP A 133 56.65 39.25 -13.51
N GLN A 134 55.88 39.07 -12.43
CA GLN A 134 56.37 39.14 -11.06
C GLN A 134 56.72 37.74 -10.53
N LYS A 135 57.90 37.59 -9.93
CA LYS A 135 58.24 36.37 -9.16
C LYS A 135 57.31 36.25 -7.95
N TRP A 136 56.74 35.06 -7.77
CA TRP A 136 55.83 34.72 -6.67
C TRP A 136 56.41 35.13 -5.30
N HIS A 137 55.74 36.06 -4.61
CA HIS A 137 56.20 36.58 -3.32
C HIS A 137 55.40 36.00 -2.13
N LYS A 138 55.97 36.06 -0.93
CA LYS A 138 55.32 35.61 0.32
C LYS A 138 53.95 36.28 0.56
N SER A 139 53.76 37.51 0.09
CA SER A 139 52.49 38.24 0.16
C SER A 139 51.37 37.61 -0.68
N ASP A 140 51.70 36.99 -1.81
CA ASP A 140 50.73 36.31 -2.69
C ASP A 140 50.38 34.94 -2.13
N GLN A 141 51.33 34.32 -1.42
CA GLN A 141 51.13 33.10 -0.66
C GLN A 141 50.17 33.31 0.53
N GLU A 142 50.29 34.41 1.27
CA GLU A 142 49.33 34.78 2.32
C GLU A 142 47.94 35.14 1.76
N LYS A 143 47.86 35.77 0.59
CA LYS A 143 46.58 36.06 -0.08
C LYS A 143 45.89 34.77 -0.55
N ALA A 144 46.63 33.82 -1.12
CA ALA A 144 46.10 32.52 -1.52
C ALA A 144 45.61 31.69 -0.32
N LEU A 145 46.34 31.72 0.80
CA LEU A 145 45.95 31.03 2.03
C LEU A 145 44.70 31.62 2.70
N LYS A 146 44.42 32.91 2.53
CA LYS A 146 43.20 33.57 3.04
C LYS A 146 41.94 33.25 2.23
N VAL A 147 42.11 32.71 1.03
CA VAL A 147 41.03 32.42 0.07
C VAL A 147 40.60 30.94 0.11
N LEU A 148 41.44 30.08 0.69
CA LEU A 148 41.16 28.68 1.03
C LEU A 148 40.35 28.59 2.33
#